data_AF-A0A2S9Q3B1-F1
#
_entry.id   AF-A0A2S9Q3B1-F1
#
_cell.length_a   1.000
_cell.length_b   1.000
_cell.length_c   1.000
_cell.angle_alpha   90.00
_cell.angle_beta   90.00
_cell.angle_gamma   90.00
#
_symmetry.space_group_name_H-M   'P 1'
#
loop_
_entity.id
_entity.type
_entity.pdbx_description
1 polymer ?
#
loop_
_entity_poly.entity_id
_entity_poly.type
_entity_poly.pdbx_seq_one_letter_code
_entity_poly.pdbx_strand_id
1 'polypeptide(L)' 'MSWIIWALWTALFTLFETWALINKKEGDTLSENTRALFRTRTSKTGRAVFTVGWLGFSGWFLLHILTETM' A
#
# COMPACT_ATOMS: atom_id res chain seq x y z
N MET A 1 -8.08 8.18 22.03
CA MET A 1 -9.17 7.88 21.09
C MET A 1 -8.67 7.48 19.69
N SER A 2 -7.60 8.07 19.14
CA SER A 2 -7.13 7.78 17.77
C SER A 2 -6.52 6.37 17.58
N TRP A 3 -5.78 5.84 18.56
CA TRP A 3 -5.04 4.58 18.38
C TRP A 3 -5.93 3.35 18.17
N ILE A 4 -7.14 3.34 18.72
CA ILE A 4 -8.11 2.25 18.55
C ILE A 4 -8.55 2.18 17.08
N ILE A 5 -8.79 3.32 16.43
CA ILE A 5 -9.17 3.38 15.02
C ILE A 5 -8.04 2.82 14.15
N TRP A 6 -6.79 3.21 14.43
CA TRP A 6 -5.63 2.69 13.72
C TRP A 6 -5.41 1.19 13.95
N ALA A 7 -5.64 0.71 15.18
CA ALA A 7 -5.55 -0.71 15.51
C ALA A 7 -6.63 -1.54 14.79
N LEU A 8 -7.88 -1.07 14.80
CA LEU A 8 -8.99 -1.72 14.09
C LEU A 8 -8.76 -1.74 12.57
N TRP A 9 -8.29 -0.63 11.99
CA TRP A 9 -7.93 -0.57 10.58
C TRP A 9 -6.82 -1.57 10.23
N THR A 10 -5.75 -1.60 11.02
CA THR A 10 -4.64 -2.54 10.81
C THR A 10 -5.11 -3.99 10.92
N ALA A 11 -5.93 -4.30 11.93
CA ALA A 11 -6.49 -5.63 12.13
C ALA A 11 -7.39 -6.05 10.95
N LEU A 12 -8.26 -5.15 10.47
CA LEU A 12 -9.13 -5.41 9.33
C LEU A 12 -8.33 -5.75 8.07
N PHE A 13 -7.32 -4.95 7.73
CA PHE A 13 -6.45 -5.22 6.58
C PHE A 13 -5.68 -6.52 6.73
N THR A 14 -5.17 -6.79 7.94
CA THR A 14 -4.43 -8.04 8.22
C THR A 14 -5.33 -9.25 8.03
N LEU A 15 -6.56 -9.21 8.55
CA LEU A 15 -7.54 -10.29 8.39
C LEU A 15 -7.91 -10.50 6.92
N PHE A 16 -8.18 -9.43 6.18
CA PHE A 16 -8.52 -9.50 4.76
C PHE A 16 -7.39 -10.11 3.93
N GLU A 17 -6.16 -9.62 4.11
CA GLU A 17 -5.00 -10.13 3.38
C GLU A 17 -4.70 -11.59 3.76
N THR A 18 -4.80 -11.93 5.05
CA THR A 18 -4.60 -13.31 5.54
C THR A 18 -5.63 -14.25 4.90
N TRP A 19 -6.89 -13.84 4.83
CA TRP A 19 -7.94 -14.63 4.18
C TRP A 19 -7.68 -14.80 2.68
N ALA A 20 -7.29 -13.74 1.97
CA ALA A 20 -6.92 -13.80 0.56
C ALA A 20 -5.75 -14.77 0.31
N LEU A 21 -4.73 -14.76 1.18
CA LEU A 21 -3.60 -15.68 1.13
C LEU A 21 -4.02 -17.14 1.37
N ILE A 22 -4.93 -17.39 2.31
CA ILE A 22 -5.45 -18.73 2.62
C ILE A 22 -6.23 -19.30 1.43
N ASN A 23 -7.05 -18.47 0.79
CA ASN A 23 -7.89 -18.89 -0.34
C ASN A 23 -7.11 -19.13 -1.64
N LYS A 24 -5.87 -18.63 -1.74
CA LYS A 24 -4.97 -18.80 -2.89
C LYS A 24 -5.61 -18.43 -4.24
N LYS A 25 -6.59 -17.53 -4.21
CA LYS A 25 -7.26 -17.06 -5.40
C LYS A 25 -6.40 -15.97 -6.05
N GLU A 26 -6.08 -16.15 -7.33
CA GLU A 26 -5.27 -15.18 -8.06
C GLU A 26 -6.02 -13.84 -8.17
N GLY A 27 -5.34 -12.74 -7.85
CA GLY A 27 -5.90 -11.39 -7.90
C GLY A 27 -6.69 -10.97 -6.66
N ASP A 28 -6.70 -11.80 -5.61
CA ASP A 28 -7.48 -11.53 -4.39
C ASP A 28 -6.67 -10.74 -3.35
N THR A 29 -5.33 -10.80 -3.42
CA THR A 29 -4.47 -10.05 -2.49
C THR A 29 -4.40 -8.56 -2.84
N LEU A 30 -4.28 -7.69 -1.83
CA LEU A 30 -4.06 -6.26 -2.04
C LEU A 30 -2.80 -6.00 -2.87
N SER A 31 -1.76 -6.80 -2.66
CA SER A 31 -0.52 -6.68 -3.42
C SER A 31 -0.72 -6.98 -4.91
N GLU A 32 -1.56 -7.95 -5.28
CA GLU A 32 -1.87 -8.26 -6.67
C GLU A 32 -2.74 -7.19 -7.31
N ASN A 33 -3.75 -6.69 -6.60
CA ASN A 33 -4.60 -5.60 -7.07
C ASN A 33 -3.80 -4.31 -7.26
N THR A 34 -2.87 -4.00 -6.36
CA THR A 34 -1.96 -2.86 -6.52
C THR A 34 -1.08 -3.02 -7.77
N ARG A 35 -0.54 -4.23 -8.00
CA ARG A 35 0.23 -4.51 -9.22
C ARG A 35 -0.62 -4.41 -10.49
N ALA A 36 -1.87 -4.84 -10.45
CA ALA A 36 -2.81 -4.75 -11.56
C ALA A 36 -3.17 -3.29 -11.88
N LEU A 37 -3.48 -2.49 -10.84
CA LEU A 37 -3.81 -1.07 -10.95
C LEU A 37 -2.69 -0.29 -11.67
N PHE A 38 -1.45 -0.47 -11.23
CA PHE A 38 -0.30 0.19 -11.84
C PHE A 38 0.30 -0.59 -13.03
N ARG A 39 -0.28 -1.73 -13.39
CA ARG A 39 0.21 -2.63 -14.46
C ARG A 39 1.70 -2.95 -14.32
N THR A 40 2.19 -3.11 -13.10
CA THR A 40 3.64 -3.23 -12.83
C THR A 40 4.24 -4.51 -13.39
N ARG A 41 3.46 -5.55 -13.67
CA ARG A 41 3.98 -6.76 -14.34
C ARG A 41 4.18 -6.57 -15.84
N THR A 42 3.30 -5.81 -16.49
CA THR A 42 3.19 -5.78 -17.97
C THR A 42 3.65 -4.47 -18.61
N SER A 43 3.75 -3.37 -17.86
CA SER A 43 4.08 -2.04 -18.40
C SER A 43 5.33 -1.43 -17.75
N LYS A 44 6.30 -1.05 -18.58
CA LYS A 44 7.49 -0.28 -18.13
C LYS A 44 7.08 1.09 -17.58
N THR A 45 6.16 1.77 -18.25
CA THR A 45 5.59 3.05 -17.78
C THR A 45 4.86 2.87 -16.46
N GLY A 46 4.08 1.79 -16.32
CA GLY A 46 3.37 1.47 -15.09
C GLY A 46 4.31 1.28 -13.89
N ARG A 47 5.42 0.56 -14.09
CA ARG A 47 6.49 0.44 -13.10
C ARG A 47 7.08 1.80 -12.73
N ALA A 48 7.42 2.61 -13.73
CA ALA A 48 7.99 3.93 -13.49
C ALA A 48 7.05 4.85 -12.69
N VAL A 49 5.76 4.89 -13.05
CA VAL A 49 4.74 5.67 -12.33
C VAL A 49 4.62 5.20 -10.89
N PHE A 50 4.51 3.88 -10.65
CA PHE A 50 4.46 3.34 -9.29
C PHE A 50 5.71 3.72 -8.48
N THR A 51 6.90 3.51 -9.04
CA THR A 51 8.16 3.79 -8.34
C THR A 51 8.33 5.26 -8.02
N VAL A 52 8.14 6.16 -9.00
CA VAL A 52 8.28 7.60 -8.77
C VAL A 52 7.22 8.11 -7.81
N GLY A 53 5.97 7.67 -7.96
CA GLY A 53 4.88 8.04 -7.04
C GLY A 53 5.15 7.58 -5.61
N TRP A 54 5.58 6.33 -5.43
CA TRP A 54 5.90 5.78 -4.11
C TRP A 54 7.09 6.50 -3.46
N LEU A 55 8.18 6.69 -4.19
CA LEU A 55 9.36 7.41 -3.69
C LEU A 55 9.05 8.86 -3.36
N GLY A 56 8.31 9.55 -4.23
CA GLY A 56 7.87 10.92 -4.00
C GLY A 56 7.00 11.04 -2.76
N PHE A 57 5.99 10.18 -2.62
CA PHE A 57 5.13 10.17 -1.44
C PHE A 57 5.90 9.83 -0.17
N SER A 58 6.72 8.77 -0.15
CA SER A 58 7.49 8.39 1.04
C SER A 58 8.51 9.45 1.44
N GLY A 59 9.21 10.04 0.48
CA GLY A 59 10.17 11.12 0.73
C GLY A 59 9.50 12.38 1.26
N TRP A 60 8.41 12.81 0.62
CA TRP A 60 7.61 13.94 1.09
C TRP A 60 7.03 13.68 2.48
N PHE A 61 6.42 12.52 2.72
CA PHE A 61 5.78 12.19 3.99
C PHE A 61 6.79 12.16 5.15
N LEU A 62 7.98 11.59 4.92
CA LEU A 62 9.07 11.62 5.89
C LEU A 62 9.49 13.05 6.20
N LEU A 63 9.75 13.86 5.18
CA LEU A 63 10.13 15.27 5.36
C LEU A 63 9.04 16.04 6.11
N HIS A 64 7.78 15.91 5.70
CA HIS A 64 6.63 16.54 6.31
C HIS A 64 6.52 16.20 7.81
N ILE A 65 6.68 14.92 8.18
CA ILE A 65 6.75 14.54 9.60
C ILE A 65 7.91 15.23 10.30
N LEU A 66 9.12 15.22 9.72
CA LEU A 66 10.31 15.77 10.38
C LEU A 66 10.31 17.30 10.46
N THR A 67 9.65 18.00 9.53
CA THR A 67 9.72 19.46 9.43
C THR A 67 8.49 20.17 9.96
N GLU A 68 7.29 19.59 9.88
CA GLU A 68 6.07 20.21 10.44
C GLU A 68 5.83 19.85 11.92
N THR A 69 6.65 18.97 12.49
CA THR A 69 6.62 18.68 13.95
C THR A 69 7.64 19.47 14.77
N MET A 70 8.36 20.43 14.15
CA MET A 70 9.18 21.46 14.83
C MET A 70 8.47 22.81 14.83
#